data_AF-A0A0Q8GAQ4-F1
#
_entry.id   AF-A0A0Q8GAQ4-F1
#
_cell.length_a   1.000
_cell.length_b   1.000
_cell.length_c   1.000
_cell.angle_alpha   90.00
_cell.angle_beta   90.00
_cell.angle_gamma   90.00
#
_symmetry.space_group_name_H-M   'P 1'
#
loop_
_entity.id
_entity.type
_entity.pdbx_description
1 polymer ?
#
loop_
_entity_poly.entity_id
_entity_poly.type
_entity_poly.pdbx_seq_one_letter_code
_entity_poly.pdbx_strand_id
1 'polypeptide(L)'
;MFNILSGNTDDHARNHAAFWDGRMLSLTPAYDICPQGRTGGEASQAMLINGNRRLSQLTICLEAAPQFLLSAEKAREIIDTQLAVIRARWSLRRAWRVLRSPKAVFRHGDSPSGWGDRAAIG
;
A
#
# COMPACT_ATOMS: atom_id res chain seq x y z
N MET A 1 2.87 -11.83 3.45
CA MET A 1 3.69 -10.95 2.56
C MET A 1 3.02 -9.60 2.29
N PHE A 2 1.76 -9.56 1.83
CA PHE A 2 1.04 -8.31 1.56
C PHE A 2 1.02 -7.34 2.77
N ASN A 3 0.79 -7.83 3.99
CA ASN A 3 0.85 -7.01 5.21
C ASN A 3 2.19 -6.28 5.37
N ILE A 4 3.30 -7.00 5.17
CA ILE A 4 4.64 -6.41 5.19
C ILE A 4 4.80 -5.38 4.05
N LEU A 5 4.36 -5.68 2.83
CA LEU A 5 4.50 -4.76 1.69
C LEU A 5 3.64 -3.50 1.82
N SER A 6 2.49 -3.61 2.46
CA SER A 6 1.56 -2.50 2.72
C SER A 6 1.83 -1.73 4.01
N GLY A 7 2.68 -2.29 4.90
CA GLY A 7 2.90 -1.73 6.23
C GLY A 7 1.75 -1.99 7.21
N ASN A 8 0.88 -2.97 6.92
CA ASN A 8 -0.14 -3.41 7.86
C ASN A 8 0.51 -4.28 8.94
N THR A 9 0.67 -3.76 10.16
CA THR A 9 1.35 -4.45 11.27
C THR A 9 0.38 -5.08 12.26
N ASP A 10 -0.88 -4.62 12.28
CA ASP A 10 -1.91 -5.02 13.26
C ASP A 10 -2.78 -6.20 12.77
N ASP A 11 -2.24 -7.04 11.90
CA ASP A 11 -2.96 -8.22 11.42
C ASP A 11 -2.86 -9.37 12.42
N HIS A 12 -3.80 -9.41 13.35
CA HIS A 12 -3.96 -10.44 14.36
C HIS A 12 -5.01 -11.49 13.99
N ALA A 13 -5.03 -12.63 14.68
CA ALA A 13 -5.90 -13.77 14.36
C ALA A 13 -7.39 -13.42 14.21
N ARG A 14 -7.91 -12.43 14.94
CA ARG A 14 -9.32 -12.00 14.83
C ARG A 14 -9.65 -11.25 13.51
N ASN A 15 -8.64 -10.88 12.72
CA ASN A 15 -8.82 -10.31 11.38
C ASN A 15 -8.89 -11.38 10.28
N HIS A 16 -8.83 -12.65 10.69
CA HIS A 16 -9.02 -13.81 9.82
C HIS A 16 -10.33 -14.49 10.20
N ALA A 17 -11.21 -14.63 9.21
CA ALA A 17 -12.46 -15.36 9.36
C ALA A 17 -12.65 -16.34 8.20
N ALA A 18 -13.52 -17.32 8.40
CA ALA A 18 -13.91 -18.26 7.38
C ALA A 18 -15.43 -18.45 7.39
N PHE A 19 -16.00 -18.59 6.21
CA PHE A 19 -17.34 -19.13 6.04
C PHE A 19 -17.30 -20.65 6.27
N TRP A 20 -18.36 -21.17 6.89
CA TRP A 20 -18.56 -22.59 7.11
C TRP A 20 -19.88 -23.00 6.45
N ASP A 21 -19.82 -23.99 5.57
CA ASP A 21 -21.00 -24.51 4.84
C ASP A 21 -21.59 -25.79 5.47
N GLY A 22 -21.07 -26.21 6.63
CA GLY A 22 -21.40 -27.51 7.25
C GLY A 22 -20.41 -28.63 6.94
N ARG A 23 -19.44 -28.41 6.03
CA ARG A 23 -18.47 -29.43 5.59
C ARG A 23 -17.05 -28.88 5.45
N MET A 24 -16.90 -27.69 4.86
CA MET A 24 -15.63 -27.07 4.55
C MET A 24 -15.58 -25.61 4.99
N LEU A 25 -14.38 -25.18 5.38
CA LEU A 25 -14.08 -23.78 5.66
C LEU A 25 -13.59 -23.10 4.38
N SER A 26 -14.12 -21.91 4.08
CA SER A 26 -13.62 -21.03 3.03
C SER A 26 -13.26 -19.68 3.62
N LEU A 27 -12.04 -19.20 3.39
CA LEU A 27 -11.61 -17.90 3.91
C LEU A 27 -12.51 -16.78 3.38
N THR A 28 -12.85 -15.83 4.26
CA THR A 28 -13.49 -14.58 3.83
C THR A 28 -12.50 -13.75 3.00
N PRO A 29 -12.96 -12.81 2.16
CA PRO A 29 -12.09 -11.76 1.65
C PRO A 29 -11.33 -11.08 2.79
N ALA A 30 -10.12 -10.60 2.53
CA ALA A 30 -9.35 -9.88 3.54
C ALA A 30 -10.04 -8.56 3.93
N TYR A 31 -10.08 -8.26 5.22
CA TYR A 31 -10.70 -7.07 5.79
C TYR A 31 -9.80 -6.44 6.86
N ASP A 32 -10.20 -5.26 7.36
CA ASP A 32 -9.47 -4.50 8.39
C ASP A 32 -7.98 -4.30 8.06
N ILE A 33 -7.69 -3.96 6.81
CA ILE A 33 -6.35 -3.64 6.33
C ILE A 33 -6.12 -2.14 6.49
N CYS A 34 -5.15 -1.76 7.33
CA CYS A 34 -4.75 -0.37 7.53
C CYS A 34 -3.30 -0.16 7.10
N PRO A 35 -3.03 0.28 5.86
CA PRO A 35 -1.67 0.59 5.42
C PRO A 35 -1.08 1.74 6.25
N GLN A 36 -0.02 1.48 6.99
CA GLN A 36 0.64 2.50 7.80
C GLN A 36 1.85 3.07 7.05
N GLY A 37 1.85 4.40 6.87
CA GLY A 37 3.01 5.12 6.37
C GLY A 37 4.15 4.99 7.38
N ARG A 38 5.33 4.56 6.93
CA ARG A 38 6.49 4.44 7.82
C ARG A 38 7.36 5.69 7.73
N THR A 39 7.55 6.34 8.88
CA THR A 39 8.56 7.37 9.10
C THR A 39 9.42 6.91 10.29
N GLY A 40 10.39 6.01 10.07
CA GLY A 40 11.23 5.46 11.15
C GLY A 40 11.70 4.02 10.93
N GLY A 41 12.30 3.43 11.99
CA GLY A 41 13.06 2.16 12.02
C GLY A 41 12.27 0.85 11.80
N GLU A 42 12.78 -0.26 12.36
CA GLU A 42 12.24 -1.61 12.09
C GLU A 42 10.83 -1.82 12.68
N ALA A 43 9.94 -2.45 11.90
CA ALA A 43 8.57 -2.77 12.31
C ALA A 43 8.38 -4.27 12.55
N SER A 44 7.58 -4.64 13.55
CA SER A 44 7.16 -6.03 13.82
C SER A 44 5.71 -6.27 13.41
N GLN A 45 5.41 -7.50 12.99
CA GLN A 45 4.05 -7.98 12.72
C GLN A 45 3.38 -8.42 14.03
N ALA A 46 2.04 -8.39 14.07
CA ALA A 46 1.27 -8.93 15.20
C ALA A 46 1.45 -10.44 15.35
N MET A 47 1.54 -11.19 14.23
CA MET A 47 1.76 -12.63 14.21
C MET A 47 3.22 -13.01 13.91
N LEU A 48 3.65 -14.18 14.40
CA LEU A 48 4.94 -14.78 14.07
C LEU A 48 5.00 -15.16 12.59
N ILE A 49 6.19 -15.02 11.98
CA ILE A 49 6.42 -15.33 10.57
C ILE A 49 7.22 -16.63 10.43
N ASN A 50 8.31 -16.76 11.20
CA ASN A 50 9.16 -17.96 11.16
C ASN A 50 9.84 -18.18 12.52
N GLY A 51 9.50 -19.28 13.19
CA GLY A 51 9.87 -19.50 14.58
C GLY A 51 9.42 -18.31 15.45
N ASN A 52 10.31 -17.79 16.30
CA ASN A 52 10.01 -16.65 17.16
C ASN A 52 10.22 -15.28 16.48
N ARG A 53 10.42 -15.24 15.15
CA ARG A 53 10.66 -14.00 14.41
C ARG A 53 9.37 -13.44 13.83
N ARG A 54 9.19 -12.14 14.01
CA ARG A 54 8.05 -11.37 13.49
C ARG A 54 8.45 -10.03 12.85
N LEU A 55 9.74 -9.81 12.61
CA LEU A 55 10.20 -8.58 11.95
C LEU A 55 9.63 -8.51 10.52
N SER A 56 9.25 -7.31 10.11
CA SER A 56 8.60 -7.05 8.81
C SER A 56 9.62 -7.06 7.66
N GLN A 57 10.28 -8.20 7.47
CA GLN A 57 11.33 -8.41 6.48
C GLN A 57 10.93 -9.52 5.49
N LEU A 58 11.13 -9.26 4.20
CA LEU A 58 10.79 -10.23 3.14
C LEU A 58 11.70 -11.46 3.16
N THR A 59 12.93 -11.33 3.63
CA THR A 59 13.87 -12.46 3.84
C THR A 59 13.28 -13.50 4.79
N ILE A 60 12.69 -13.06 5.91
CA ILE A 60 12.04 -13.96 6.88
C ILE A 60 10.83 -14.67 6.24
N CYS A 61 10.08 -13.99 5.37
CA CYS A 61 9.00 -14.64 4.61
C CYS A 61 9.51 -15.69 3.61
N LEU A 62 10.65 -15.45 2.95
CA LEU A 62 11.25 -16.40 2.02
C LEU A 62 11.73 -17.65 2.78
N GLU A 63 12.34 -17.48 3.94
CA GLU A 63 12.75 -18.59 4.81
C GLU A 63 11.55 -19.40 5.35
N ALA A 64 10.38 -18.76 5.52
CA ALA A 64 9.15 -19.42 5.96
C ALA A 64 8.43 -20.19 4.83
N ALA A 65 8.75 -19.90 3.56
CA ALA A 65 8.01 -20.43 2.40
C ALA A 65 7.77 -21.95 2.40
N PRO A 66 8.75 -22.80 2.79
CA PRO A 66 8.54 -24.25 2.84
C PRO A 66 7.45 -24.69 3.82
N GLN A 67 7.21 -23.93 4.90
CA GLN A 67 6.14 -24.22 5.88
C GLN A 67 4.73 -24.02 5.29
N PHE A 68 4.64 -23.24 4.22
CA PHE A 68 3.41 -22.97 3.47
C PHE A 68 3.37 -23.74 2.14
N LEU A 69 4.20 -24.77 1.98
CA LEU A 69 4.28 -25.60 0.78
C LEU A 69 4.63 -24.80 -0.50
N LEU A 70 5.39 -23.71 -0.35
CA LEU A 70 5.86 -22.88 -1.45
C LEU A 70 7.36 -23.10 -1.66
N SER A 71 7.77 -23.19 -2.93
CA SER A 71 9.19 -23.08 -3.28
C SER A 71 9.68 -21.64 -3.09
N ALA A 72 11.01 -21.47 -2.98
CA ALA A 72 11.62 -20.15 -2.87
C ALA A 72 11.31 -19.28 -4.10
N GLU A 73 11.33 -19.88 -5.30
CA GLU A 73 11.00 -19.22 -6.56
C GLU A 73 9.56 -18.74 -6.57
N LYS A 74 8.61 -19.60 -6.14
CA LYS A 74 7.20 -19.23 -6.11
C LYS A 74 6.92 -18.12 -5.09
N ALA A 75 7.54 -18.20 -3.92
CA ALA A 75 7.47 -17.14 -2.91
C ALA A 75 8.01 -15.81 -3.44
N ARG A 76 9.13 -15.84 -4.19
CA ARG A 76 9.71 -14.65 -4.81
C ARG A 76 8.80 -14.06 -5.88
N GLU A 77 8.22 -14.90 -6.74
CA GLU A 77 7.25 -14.50 -7.77
C GLU A 77 6.03 -13.79 -7.16
N ILE A 78 5.49 -14.31 -6.04
CA ILE A 78 4.38 -13.68 -5.32
C ILE A 78 4.78 -12.29 -4.83
N ILE A 79 5.97 -12.14 -4.23
CA ILE A 79 6.47 -10.85 -3.74
C ILE A 79 6.60 -9.85 -4.89
N ASP A 80 7.24 -10.26 -5.99
CA ASP A 80 7.50 -9.37 -7.13
C ASP A 80 6.19 -8.95 -7.82
N THR A 81 5.24 -9.88 -7.96
CA THR A 81 3.91 -9.59 -8.49
C THR A 81 3.17 -8.58 -7.61
N GLN A 82 3.16 -8.78 -6.28
CA GLN A 82 2.53 -7.85 -5.36
C GLN A 82 3.17 -6.47 -5.40
N LEU A 83 4.51 -6.39 -5.43
CA LEU A 83 5.24 -5.13 -5.57
C LEU A 83 4.87 -4.38 -6.85
N ALA A 84 4.83 -5.07 -7.98
CA ALA A 84 4.46 -4.47 -9.27
C ALA A 84 3.04 -3.90 -9.23
N VAL A 85 2.07 -4.69 -8.73
CA VAL A 85 0.66 -4.27 -8.62
C VAL A 85 0.51 -3.10 -7.65
N ILE A 86 1.12 -3.16 -6.47
CA ILE A 86 1.05 -2.10 -5.46
C ILE A 86 1.62 -0.79 -6.02
N ARG A 87 2.81 -0.83 -6.65
CA ARG A 87 3.44 0.34 -7.27
C ARG A 87 2.56 0.94 -8.36
N ALA A 88 2.05 0.12 -9.28
CA ALA A 88 1.20 0.59 -10.37
C ALA A 88 -0.09 1.25 -9.85
N ARG A 89 -0.78 0.60 -8.91
CA ARG A 89 -2.08 1.07 -8.40
C ARG A 89 -1.96 2.29 -7.49
N TRP A 90 -0.92 2.39 -6.67
CA TRP A 90 -0.71 3.57 -5.83
C TRP A 90 -0.18 4.78 -6.60
N SER A 91 0.69 4.59 -7.60
CA SER A 91 1.08 5.68 -8.50
C SER A 91 -0.14 6.24 -9.23
N LEU A 92 -1.00 5.36 -9.75
CA LEU A 92 -2.28 5.75 -10.32
C LEU A 92 -3.13 6.55 -9.33
N ARG A 93 -3.33 6.04 -8.10
CA ARG A 93 -4.12 6.74 -7.08
C ARG A 93 -3.54 8.11 -6.70
N ARG A 94 -2.21 8.25 -6.61
CA ARG A 94 -1.55 9.55 -6.37
C ARG A 94 -1.78 10.51 -7.53
N ALA A 95 -1.60 10.04 -8.77
CA ALA A 95 -1.85 10.84 -9.96
C ALA A 95 -3.32 11.32 -10.02
N TRP A 96 -4.27 10.42 -9.78
CA TRP A 96 -5.69 10.76 -9.70
C TRP A 96 -6.04 11.75 -8.59
N ARG A 97 -5.33 11.72 -7.45
CA ARG A 97 -5.51 12.71 -6.37
C ARG A 97 -4.99 14.09 -6.78
N VAL A 98 -3.87 14.15 -7.50
CA VAL A 98 -3.32 15.42 -8.02
C VAL A 98 -4.25 16.01 -9.08
N LEU A 99 -4.69 15.20 -10.05
CA LEU A 99 -5.54 15.67 -11.15
C LEU A 99 -6.93 16.15 -10.71
N ARG A 100 -7.45 15.65 -9.58
CA ARG A 100 -8.74 16.08 -9.01
C ARG A 100 -8.63 17.08 -7.86
N SER A 101 -7.42 17.57 -7.56
CA SER A 101 -7.27 18.67 -6.60
C SER A 101 -7.75 19.97 -7.25
N PRO A 102 -8.68 20.74 -6.65
CA PRO A 102 -9.20 21.98 -7.22
C PRO A 102 -8.10 22.99 -7.60
N LYS A 103 -6.95 22.93 -6.92
CA LYS A 103 -5.77 23.77 -7.18
C LYS A 103 -5.01 23.43 -8.46
N ALA A 104 -5.18 22.25 -9.04
CA ALA A 104 -4.50 21.87 -10.28
C ALA A 104 -5.20 22.42 -11.55
N VAL A 105 -6.47 22.83 -11.42
CA VAL A 105 -7.32 23.27 -12.54
C VAL A 105 -7.31 24.81 -12.71
N PHE A 106 -6.84 25.57 -11.72
CA PHE A 106 -6.68 27.02 -11.83
C PHE A 106 -5.20 27.43 -11.81
N ARG A 107 -4.51 27.28 -12.94
CA ARG A 107 -3.46 28.23 -13.33
C ARG A 107 -4.07 29.24 -14.28
N HIS A 108 -4.80 30.21 -13.74
CA HIS A 108 -5.12 31.44 -14.46
C HIS A 108 -3.95 32.40 -14.25
N GLY A 109 -3.20 32.68 -15.31
CA GLY A 109 -2.06 33.59 -15.20
C GLY A 109 -1.17 33.69 -16.43
N ASP A 110 -1.63 33.34 -17.63
CA ASP A 110 -1.09 33.95 -18.85
C ASP A 110 -2.00 35.12 -19.22
N SER A 111 -1.55 36.33 -18.95
CA SER A 111 -2.16 37.56 -19.44
C SER A 111 -1.04 38.47 -19.96
N PRO A 112 -0.88 38.62 -21.28
CA PRO A 112 0.02 39.60 -21.85
C PRO A 112 -0.68 40.95 -21.82
N SER A 113 -0.30 41.83 -20.90
CA SER A 113 -0.74 43.23 -20.95
C SER A 113 0.32 44.16 -20.36
N GLY A 114 1.34 44.44 -21.16
CA GLY A 114 2.01 45.73 -21.11
C GLY A 114 1.30 46.64 -22.09
N TRP A 115 0.41 47.51 -21.63
CA TRP A 115 0.07 48.80 -22.22
C TRP A 115 -0.49 49.66 -21.10
N GLY A 116 0.18 50.77 -20.83
CA GLY A 116 -0.24 51.74 -19.82
C GLY A 116 -1.47 52.52 -20.28
N ASP A 117 -2.17 53.11 -19.32
CA ASP A 117 -2.24 54.57 -19.27
C ASP A 117 -2.80 55.02 -17.91
N ARG A 118 -2.06 55.96 -17.31
CA ARG A 118 -2.46 56.70 -16.12
C ARG A 118 -3.38 57.83 -16.56
N ALA A 119 -4.62 57.82 -16.10
CA ALA A 119 -5.51 58.97 -16.16
C ALA A 119 -5.47 59.72 -14.83
N ALA A 120 -4.92 60.94 -14.90
CA ALA A 120 -5.22 62.18 -14.19
C ALA A 120 -5.61 62.14 -12.69
N ILE A 121 -4.72 62.71 -11.88
CA ILE A 121 -5.05 63.75 -10.90
C ILE A 121 -4.43 65.05 -11.43
N GLY A 122 -5.27 66.07 -11.69
CA GLY A 122 -4.89 67.37 -12.23
C GLY A 122 -5.83 67.83 -13.33
#